data_AF-A0A8S9PY53-F1
#
_entry.id   AF-A0A8S9PY53-F1
#
_cell.length_a   1.000
_cell.length_b   1.000
_cell.length_c   1.000
_cell.angle_alpha   90.00
_cell.angle_beta   90.00
_cell.angle_gamma   90.00
#
_symmetry.space_group_name_H-M   'P 1'
#
loop_
_entity.id
_entity.type
_entity.pdbx_description
1 polymer ?
#
loop_
_entity_poly.entity_id
_entity_poly.type
_entity_poly.pdbx_seq_one_letter_code
_entity_poly.pdbx_strand_id
1 'polypeptide(L)'
;MTEKILAKAAEKSQVVPGDNIWVNVDVLMTHDVCGPGAFGIFKREFGDKAKVWDSEKIVVIPDHYIFTTDKCTNRNVDIMREYCRKQNIKYFYDITDRGDFKANPDYKGVCHVALAQEGHCRPGEVTISLAGYDWLCLVWFGSMCCCCYD
;
A
#
# COMPACT_ATOMS: atom_id res chain seq x y z
N MET A 1 -20.21 0.52 -13.23
CA MET A 1 -19.81 -0.37 -12.11
C MET A 1 -18.91 0.38 -11.13
N THR A 2 -17.84 1.01 -11.62
CA THR A 2 -16.96 1.91 -10.84
C THR A 2 -17.72 2.97 -10.05
N GLU A 3 -18.69 3.67 -10.66
CA GLU A 3 -19.50 4.67 -9.95
C GLU A 3 -20.25 4.08 -8.76
N LYS A 4 -20.69 2.82 -8.81
CA LYS A 4 -21.38 2.17 -7.68
C LYS A 4 -20.43 1.94 -6.50
N ILE A 5 -19.18 1.54 -6.78
CA ILE A 5 -18.16 1.35 -5.74
C ILE A 5 -17.77 2.71 -5.16
N LEU A 6 -17.52 3.70 -6.01
CA LEU A 6 -17.14 5.04 -5.58
C LEU A 6 -18.28 5.74 -4.82
N ALA A 7 -19.54 5.59 -5.25
CA ALA A 7 -20.70 6.08 -4.51
C ALA A 7 -20.80 5.42 -3.13
N LYS A 8 -20.63 4.10 -3.05
CA LYS A 8 -20.61 3.37 -1.77
C LYS A 8 -19.47 3.87 -0.87
N ALA A 9 -18.25 3.98 -1.39
CA ALA A 9 -17.07 4.44 -0.65
C ALA A 9 -17.18 5.92 -0.22
N ALA A 10 -17.96 6.72 -0.95
CA ALA A 10 -18.25 8.12 -0.62
C ALA A 10 -19.54 8.31 0.20
N GLU A 11 -20.20 7.23 0.61
CA GLU A 11 -21.49 7.26 1.34
C GLU A 11 -22.59 8.06 0.61
N LYS A 12 -22.61 7.98 -0.73
CA LYS A 12 -23.60 8.61 -1.60
C LYS A 12 -24.49 7.56 -2.28
N SER A 13 -25.72 7.95 -2.61
CA SER A 13 -26.65 7.09 -3.36
C SER A 13 -26.21 6.88 -4.81
N GLN A 14 -25.56 7.88 -5.41
CA GLN A 14 -25.02 7.86 -6.76
C GLN A 14 -23.87 8.88 -6.90
N VAL A 15 -23.01 8.64 -7.88
CA VAL A 15 -21.99 9.60 -8.36
C VAL A 15 -21.97 9.52 -9.88
N VAL A 16 -21.58 10.62 -10.52
CA VAL A 16 -21.44 10.70 -11.98
C VAL A 16 -20.04 11.16 -12.37
N PRO A 17 -19.57 10.85 -13.60
CA PRO A 17 -18.30 11.38 -14.09
C PRO A 17 -18.25 12.91 -14.00
N GLY A 18 -17.15 13.44 -13.47
CA GLY A 18 -16.97 14.87 -13.20
C GLY A 18 -17.24 15.28 -11.75
N ASP A 19 -17.79 14.40 -10.91
CA ASP A 19 -17.99 14.68 -9.49
C ASP A 19 -16.66 14.68 -8.72
N ASN A 20 -16.46 15.69 -7.88
CA ASN A 20 -15.45 15.66 -6.82
C ASN A 20 -16.04 14.98 -5.58
N ILE A 21 -15.46 13.85 -5.19
CA ILE A 21 -15.94 13.03 -4.07
C ILE A 21 -14.82 12.76 -3.07
N TRP A 22 -15.21 12.61 -1.81
CA TRP A 22 -14.34 12.06 -0.77
C TRP A 22 -14.69 10.59 -0.60
N VAL A 23 -13.68 9.71 -0.63
CA VAL A 23 -13.88 8.27 -0.51
C VAL A 23 -13.17 7.74 0.74
N ASN A 24 -13.81 6.81 1.42
CA ASN A 24 -13.17 6.01 2.45
C ASN A 24 -12.30 4.94 1.75
N VAL A 25 -11.01 4.93 2.06
CA VAL A 25 -10.06 3.98 1.48
C VAL A 25 -10.06 2.71 2.31
N ASP A 26 -10.19 1.57 1.65
CA ASP A 26 -10.21 0.27 2.30
C ASP A 26 -8.79 -0.24 2.55
N VAL A 27 -7.90 -0.11 1.56
CA VAL A 27 -6.50 -0.54 1.66
C VAL A 27 -5.57 0.48 1.03
N LEU A 28 -4.49 0.81 1.74
CA LEU A 28 -3.34 1.55 1.22
C LEU A 28 -2.11 0.65 1.22
N MET A 29 -1.52 0.42 0.05
CA MET A 29 -0.28 -0.34 -0.09
C MET A 29 0.92 0.58 -0.36
N THR A 30 2.04 0.29 0.29
CA THR A 30 3.33 0.94 0.02
C THR A 30 4.50 -0.05 0.12
N HIS A 31 5.64 0.37 -0.41
CA HIS A 31 6.87 -0.40 -0.52
C HIS A 31 8.11 0.47 -0.25
N ASP A 32 9.29 -0.11 -0.37
CA ASP A 32 10.59 0.44 0.05
C ASP A 32 11.19 1.55 -0.82
N VAL A 33 10.59 1.82 -1.98
CA VAL A 33 10.95 2.99 -2.80
C VAL A 33 10.19 4.23 -2.32
N CYS A 34 8.87 4.12 -2.15
CA CYS A 34 8.00 5.28 -1.92
C CYS A 34 7.64 5.50 -0.44
N GLY A 35 7.56 4.42 0.34
CA GLY A 35 7.15 4.44 1.75
C GLY A 35 7.96 5.38 2.62
N PRO A 36 9.31 5.27 2.66
CA PRO A 36 10.14 6.13 3.51
C PRO A 36 9.94 7.63 3.27
N GLY A 37 9.78 8.03 2.00
CA GLY A 37 9.50 9.42 1.62
C GLY A 37 8.13 9.88 2.12
N ALA A 38 7.09 9.07 1.90
CA ALA A 38 5.73 9.34 2.38
C ALA A 38 5.67 9.43 3.91
N PHE A 39 6.36 8.55 4.64
CA PHE A 39 6.42 8.56 6.10
C PHE A 39 7.12 9.82 6.64
N GLY A 40 8.19 10.26 5.96
CA GLY A 40 8.88 11.50 6.30
C GLY A 40 7.99 12.73 6.14
N ILE A 41 7.23 12.80 5.04
CA ILE A 41 6.24 13.87 4.80
C ILE A 41 5.14 13.80 5.85
N PHE A 42 4.54 12.63 6.09
CA PHE A 42 3.50 12.45 7.09
C PHE A 42 3.95 12.93 8.48
N LYS A 43 5.16 12.54 8.90
CA LYS A 43 5.75 13.01 10.15
C LYS A 43 5.95 14.53 10.19
N ARG A 44 6.38 15.14 9.08
CA ARG A 44 6.62 16.59 9.00
C ARG A 44 5.32 17.38 9.07
N GLU A 45 4.30 16.98 8.32
CA GLU A 45 3.04 17.73 8.20
C GLU A 45 2.11 17.51 9.41
N PHE A 46 2.12 16.31 10.00
CA PHE A 46 1.20 15.93 11.09
C PHE A 46 1.89 15.77 12.46
N GLY A 47 3.24 15.81 12.50
CA GLY A 47 4.05 15.75 13.72
C GLY A 47 4.44 14.34 14.18
N ASP A 48 5.39 14.27 15.11
CA ASP A 48 6.01 13.03 15.61
C ASP A 48 5.04 12.06 16.31
N LYS A 49 3.91 12.57 16.82
CA LYS A 49 2.90 11.78 17.52
C LYS A 49 1.73 11.36 16.61
N ALA A 50 1.76 11.75 15.34
CA ALA A 50 0.70 11.42 14.39
C ALA A 50 0.53 9.90 14.27
N LYS A 51 -0.73 9.47 14.21
CA LYS A 51 -1.12 8.08 14.00
C LYS A 51 -1.80 7.94 12.66
N VAL A 52 -1.54 6.81 12.01
CA VAL A 52 -2.28 6.39 10.81
C VAL A 52 -3.76 6.23 11.14
N TRP A 53 -4.64 6.45 10.15
CA TRP A 53 -6.10 6.43 10.38
C TRP A 53 -6.58 5.04 10.81
N ASP A 54 -5.99 3.99 10.24
CA ASP A 54 -6.28 2.60 10.58
C ASP A 54 -5.03 1.75 10.26
N SER A 55 -4.46 1.12 11.28
CA SER A 55 -3.22 0.34 11.15
C SER A 55 -3.45 -1.06 10.55
N GLU A 56 -4.70 -1.49 10.41
CA GLU A 56 -5.09 -2.70 9.67
C GLU A 56 -5.37 -2.40 8.20
N LYS A 57 -5.59 -1.14 7.81
CA LYS A 57 -5.82 -0.79 6.40
C LYS A 57 -4.56 -0.44 5.62
N ILE A 58 -3.40 -0.49 6.27
CA ILE A 58 -2.11 -0.20 5.65
C ILE A 58 -1.34 -1.49 5.46
N VAL A 59 -0.95 -1.75 4.22
CA VAL A 59 -0.15 -2.89 3.81
C VAL A 59 1.22 -2.41 3.36
N VAL A 60 2.26 -2.98 3.96
CA VAL A 60 3.65 -2.58 3.71
C VAL A 60 4.43 -3.80 3.24
N ILE A 61 4.90 -3.76 1.99
CA ILE A 61 5.62 -4.87 1.35
C ILE A 61 6.91 -4.32 0.76
N PRO A 62 8.06 -4.44 1.45
CA PRO A 62 9.36 -4.15 0.85
C PRO A 62 9.75 -5.27 -0.13
N ASP A 63 9.95 -4.96 -1.41
CA ASP A 63 10.31 -5.96 -2.43
C ASP A 63 11.39 -5.50 -3.42
N HIS A 64 11.70 -4.20 -3.50
CA HIS A 64 12.62 -3.69 -4.52
C HIS A 64 14.10 -3.79 -4.12
N TYR A 65 14.41 -3.48 -2.86
CA TYR A 65 15.76 -3.34 -2.34
C TYR A 65 16.11 -4.40 -1.29
N ILE A 66 15.23 -5.36 -1.05
CA ILE A 66 15.42 -6.36 0.01
C ILE A 66 16.54 -7.39 -0.25
N PHE A 67 17.10 -7.45 -1.46
CA PHE A 67 18.24 -8.32 -1.79
C PHE A 67 19.49 -7.54 -2.20
N THR A 68 19.47 -6.21 -2.05
CA THR A 68 20.63 -5.36 -2.39
C THR A 68 21.72 -5.42 -1.32
N THR A 69 22.98 -5.29 -1.72
CA THR A 69 24.11 -5.08 -0.81
C THR A 69 24.37 -3.60 -0.54
N ASP A 70 23.70 -2.69 -1.26
CA ASP A 70 23.87 -1.25 -1.08
C ASP A 70 23.30 -0.77 0.26
N LYS A 71 24.14 -0.07 1.03
CA LYS A 71 23.81 0.40 2.38
C LYS A 71 22.77 1.52 2.36
N CYS A 72 22.80 2.37 1.33
CA CYS A 72 21.88 3.49 1.22
C CYS A 72 20.44 3.00 0.99
N THR A 73 20.26 2.00 0.13
CA THR A 73 18.95 1.39 -0.11
C THR A 73 18.46 0.52 1.06
N ASN A 74 19.35 -0.18 1.77
CA ASN A 74 18.95 -0.97 2.94
C ASN A 74 18.41 -0.10 4.09
N ARG A 75 18.89 1.14 4.20
CA ARG A 75 18.37 2.13 5.15
C ARG A 75 16.86 2.37 4.98
N ASN A 76 16.33 2.30 3.76
CA ASN A 76 14.90 2.49 3.51
C ASN A 76 14.06 1.41 4.19
N VAL A 77 14.49 0.16 4.10
CA VAL A 77 13.82 -0.97 4.76
C VAL A 77 13.85 -0.80 6.28
N ASP A 78 14.97 -0.34 6.84
CA ASP A 78 15.08 -0.07 8.28
C ASP A 78 14.13 1.04 8.75
N ILE A 79 13.98 2.12 7.96
CA ILE A 79 13.00 3.18 8.22
C ILE A 79 11.57 2.61 8.22
N MET A 80 11.26 1.73 7.26
CA MET A 80 9.95 1.08 7.21
C MET A 80 9.67 0.19 8.41
N ARG A 81 10.65 -0.63 8.82
CA ARG A 81 10.55 -1.46 10.03
C ARG A 81 10.24 -0.63 11.26
N GLU A 82 10.99 0.46 11.44
CA GLU A 82 10.80 1.38 12.55
C GLU A 82 9.40 2.03 12.51
N TYR A 83 8.97 2.49 11.33
CA TYR A 83 7.68 3.12 11.14
C TYR A 83 6.52 2.14 11.41
N CYS A 84 6.59 0.93 10.85
CA CYS A 84 5.57 -0.10 11.03
C CYS A 84 5.41 -0.46 12.50
N ARG A 85 6.52 -0.63 13.23
CA ARG A 85 6.51 -0.87 14.68
C ARG A 85 5.92 0.30 15.46
N LYS A 86 6.26 1.55 15.12
CA LYS A 86 5.74 2.75 15.81
C LYS A 86 4.24 2.98 15.57
N GLN A 87 3.77 2.66 14.36
CA GLN A 87 2.37 2.81 13.97
C GLN A 87 1.52 1.56 14.27
N ASN A 88 2.14 0.48 14.75
CA ASN A 88 1.50 -0.81 14.99
C ASN A 88 0.80 -1.36 13.74
N ILE A 89 1.48 -1.31 12.59
CA ILE A 89 0.98 -1.81 11.32
C ILE A 89 0.93 -3.34 11.37
N LYS A 90 -0.26 -3.90 11.12
CA LYS A 90 -0.51 -5.34 11.17
C LYS A 90 0.07 -6.08 9.97
N TYR A 91 -0.09 -5.51 8.78
CA TYR A 91 0.28 -6.16 7.51
C TYR A 91 1.62 -5.64 7.01
N PHE A 92 2.70 -6.10 7.65
CA PHE A 92 4.07 -5.81 7.25
C PHE A 92 4.79 -7.10 6.83
N TYR A 93 5.07 -7.23 5.53
CA TYR A 93 5.58 -8.46 4.91
C TYR A 93 7.05 -8.34 4.56
N ASP A 94 7.89 -8.27 5.58
CA ASP A 94 9.34 -8.07 5.44
C ASP A 94 10.13 -9.38 5.48
N ILE A 95 11.32 -9.35 4.88
CA ILE A 95 12.29 -10.44 4.95
C ILE A 95 13.22 -10.21 6.15
N THR A 96 13.15 -11.11 7.13
CA THR A 96 13.99 -11.04 8.34
C THR A 96 15.29 -11.82 8.19
N ASP A 97 15.32 -12.89 7.38
CA ASP A 97 16.52 -13.62 7.01
C ASP A 97 16.87 -13.41 5.52
N ARG A 98 18.07 -12.87 5.27
CA ARG A 98 18.59 -12.58 3.92
C ARG A 98 19.79 -13.48 3.56
N GLY A 99 20.13 -14.44 4.42
CA GLY A 99 21.38 -15.21 4.36
C GLY A 99 21.46 -16.24 3.24
N ASP A 100 20.32 -16.69 2.71
CA ASP A 100 20.29 -17.78 1.72
C ASP A 100 19.47 -17.48 0.45
N PHE A 101 19.06 -16.22 0.25
CA PHE A 101 18.17 -15.78 -0.84
C PHE A 101 16.85 -16.57 -0.96
N LYS A 102 16.48 -17.37 0.06
CA LYS A 102 15.18 -18.03 0.10
C LYS A 102 14.18 -17.08 0.76
N ALA A 103 12.98 -17.02 0.20
CA ALA A 103 11.89 -16.29 0.82
C ALA A 103 11.61 -16.88 2.21
N ASN A 104 11.87 -16.09 3.25
CA ASN A 104 11.45 -16.36 4.62
C ASN A 104 9.91 -16.57 4.68
N PRO A 105 9.32 -17.31 5.64
CA PRO A 105 7.87 -17.60 5.67
C PRO A 105 6.99 -16.34 5.64
N ASP A 106 7.52 -15.24 6.17
CA ASP A 106 6.80 -13.97 6.32
C ASP A 106 6.88 -13.09 5.07
N TYR A 107 7.86 -13.32 4.18
CA TYR A 107 8.00 -12.55 2.95
C TYR A 107 7.12 -13.13 1.84
N LYS A 108 6.33 -12.26 1.19
CA LYS A 108 5.28 -12.66 0.24
C LYS A 108 5.61 -12.38 -1.22
N GLY A 109 6.83 -11.95 -1.53
CA GLY A 109 7.26 -11.69 -2.90
C GLY A 109 6.90 -10.28 -3.40
N VAL A 110 6.68 -10.18 -4.71
CA VAL A 110 6.37 -8.90 -5.39
C VAL A 110 5.09 -8.28 -4.84
N CYS A 111 5.15 -6.99 -4.53
CA CYS A 111 4.12 -6.28 -3.77
C CYS A 111 2.69 -6.45 -4.31
N HIS A 112 2.47 -6.33 -5.62
CA HIS A 112 1.13 -6.51 -6.22
C HIS A 112 0.61 -7.95 -6.16
N VAL A 113 1.51 -8.92 -6.24
CA VAL A 113 1.15 -10.35 -6.17
C VAL A 113 0.81 -10.71 -4.73
N ALA A 114 1.68 -10.32 -3.80
CA ALA A 114 1.47 -10.49 -2.36
C ALA A 114 0.15 -9.84 -1.90
N LEU A 115 -0.14 -8.62 -2.35
CA LEU A 115 -1.37 -7.91 -1.99
C LEU A 115 -2.63 -8.71 -2.37
N ALA A 116 -2.65 -9.30 -3.57
CA ALA A 116 -3.76 -10.13 -4.02
C ALA A 116 -3.80 -11.50 -3.31
N GLN A 117 -2.65 -12.17 -3.15
CA GLN A 117 -2.56 -13.50 -2.56
C GLN A 117 -2.93 -13.51 -1.07
N GLU A 118 -2.59 -12.45 -0.35
CA GLU A 118 -2.91 -12.30 1.08
C GLU A 118 -4.33 -11.75 1.31
N GLY A 119 -5.12 -11.56 0.25
CA GLY A 119 -6.54 -11.24 0.34
C GLY A 119 -6.85 -9.78 0.68
N HIS A 120 -5.93 -8.86 0.36
CA HIS A 120 -6.10 -7.41 0.53
C HIS A 120 -6.74 -6.73 -0.69
N CYS A 121 -6.99 -7.48 -1.77
CA CYS A 121 -7.72 -7.00 -2.94
C CYS A 121 -9.08 -7.70 -3.02
N ARG A 122 -10.11 -7.17 -2.36
CA ARG A 122 -11.45 -7.78 -2.39
C ARG A 122 -12.38 -7.02 -3.35
N PRO A 123 -13.32 -7.71 -4.01
CA PRO A 123 -14.29 -7.05 -4.89
C PRO A 123 -15.10 -5.97 -4.15
N GLY A 124 -15.21 -4.79 -4.76
CA GLY A 124 -16.02 -3.70 -4.21
C GLY A 124 -15.31 -2.80 -3.20
N GLU A 125 -14.02 -3.00 -2.98
CA GLU A 125 -13.16 -2.15 -2.14
C GLU A 125 -12.40 -1.12 -2.98
N VAL A 126 -12.01 -0.01 -2.33
CA VAL A 126 -11.13 1.01 -2.90
C VAL A 126 -9.73 0.80 -2.36
N THR A 127 -8.81 0.34 -3.23
CA THR A 127 -7.40 0.15 -2.90
C THR A 127 -6.54 1.23 -3.57
N ILE A 128 -5.62 1.82 -2.81
CA ILE A 128 -4.63 2.77 -3.31
C ILE A 128 -3.24 2.15 -3.13
N SER A 129 -2.38 2.20 -4.14
CA SER A 129 -1.01 1.68 -4.09
C SER A 129 -0.01 2.75 -4.47
N LEU A 130 1.12 2.81 -3.77
CA LEU A 130 2.20 3.78 -4.00
C LEU A 130 3.33 3.26 -4.93
N ALA A 131 3.00 2.44 -5.94
CA ALA A 131 3.96 1.88 -6.91
C ALA A 131 3.74 2.51 -8.30
N GLY A 132 4.76 3.11 -8.92
CA GLY A 132 4.67 3.80 -10.22
C GLY A 132 4.45 2.84 -11.41
N TYR A 133 3.70 3.18 -12.46
CA TYR A 133 3.88 4.35 -13.35
C TYR A 133 2.73 5.34 -13.46
N ASP A 134 1.63 5.14 -12.74
CA ASP A 134 0.54 6.11 -12.62
C ASP A 134 0.09 6.12 -11.16
N TRP A 135 -0.50 7.23 -10.70
CA TRP A 135 -1.11 7.37 -9.38
C TRP A 135 -2.37 6.49 -9.26
N LEU A 136 -2.21 5.17 -9.39
CA LEU A 136 -3.30 4.25 -9.68
C LEU A 136 -4.11 3.94 -8.42
N CYS A 137 -5.31 4.52 -8.35
CA CYS A 137 -6.44 3.92 -7.64
C CYS A 137 -6.76 2.58 -8.30
N LEU A 138 -6.47 1.47 -7.62
CA LEU A 138 -6.89 0.14 -8.04
C LEU A 138 -8.28 -0.12 -7.44
N VAL A 139 -9.32 0.11 -8.23
CA VAL A 139 -10.61 -0.54 -7.97
C VAL A 139 -10.49 -1.95 -8.52
N TRP A 140 -10.29 -2.93 -7.63
CA TRP A 140 -10.09 -4.32 -8.06
C TRP A 140 -11.42 -4.95 -8.47
N PHE A 141 -11.56 -5.23 -9.77
CA PHE A 141 -12.60 -6.11 -10.30
C PHE A 141 -11.96 -7.45 -10.62
N GLY A 142 -12.56 -8.54 -10.14
CA GLY A 142 -12.07 -9.89 -10.38
C GLY A 142 -11.58 -10.08 -11.81
N SER A 143 -10.30 -10.44 -11.95
CA SER A 143 -9.54 -10.70 -13.18
C SER A 143 -9.20 -9.53 -14.13
N MET A 144 -9.58 -8.28 -13.86
CA MET A 144 -9.13 -7.13 -14.67
C MET A 144 -8.66 -5.98 -13.79
N CYS A 145 -7.34 -5.76 -13.79
CA CYS A 145 -6.76 -4.47 -13.49
C CYS A 145 -7.33 -3.48 -14.52
N CYS A 146 -8.24 -2.59 -14.12
CA CYS A 146 -8.62 -1.46 -14.96
C CYS A 146 -7.44 -0.51 -15.03
N CYS A 147 -6.46 -0.81 -15.88
CA CYS A 147 -5.67 0.22 -16.50
C CYS A 147 -6.64 0.99 -17.40
N CYS A 148 -7.10 2.16 -16.96
CA CYS A 148 -7.60 3.17 -17.89
C CYS A 148 -6.39 3.65 -18.71
N TYR A 149 -6.10 2.94 -19.79
CA TYR A 149 -5.36 3.51 -20.91
C TYR A 149 -6.39 4.24 -21.77
N ASP A 150 -6.18 5.55 -21.96
CA ASP A 150 -6.60 6.22 -23.21
C ASP A 150 -5.84 5.61 -24.40
#